data_AF-A0A5N7MT16-F1
#
_entry.id   AF-A0A5N7MT16-F1
#
_cell.length_a   1.000
_cell.length_b   1.000
_cell.length_c   1.000
_cell.angle_alpha   90.00
_cell.angle_beta   90.00
_cell.angle_gamma   90.00
#
_symmetry.space_group_name_H-M   'P 1'
#
loop_
_entity.id
_entity.type
_entity.pdbx_description
1 polymer ?
#
loop_
_entity_poly.entity_id
_entity_poly.type
_entity_poly.pdbx_seq_one_letter_code
_entity_poly.pdbx_strand_id
1 'polypeptide(L)'
;MIWARRIIAPGEWNEVQDQFESLFVKLGCPGQKMMLVATSGCGPTILSASLPNTVLLTALAGFEKTGDGELPAEASLLVGHPYAFEKRLRYPKRPSM
;
A
#
# COMPACT_ATOMS: atom_id res chain seq x y z
N MET A 1 2.22 12.61 6.21
CA MET A 1 1.97 11.35 5.48
C MET A 1 3.18 10.48 5.72
N ILE A 2 2.96 9.24 6.11
CA ILE A 2 4.01 8.26 6.29
C ILE A 2 3.76 7.10 5.33
N TRP A 3 4.82 6.36 5.05
CA TRP A 3 4.72 5.08 4.41
C TRP A 3 5.01 3.99 5.42
N ALA A 4 4.35 2.86 5.23
CA ALA A 4 4.66 1.64 5.94
C ALA A 4 4.71 0.50 4.96
N ARG A 5 5.59 -0.48 5.20
CA ARG A 5 5.73 -1.66 4.36
C ARG A 5 5.58 -2.93 5.19
N ARG A 6 5.09 -3.98 4.55
CA ARG A 6 5.07 -5.34 5.08
C ARG A 6 5.33 -6.31 3.95
N ILE A 7 6.20 -7.29 4.21
CA ILE A 7 6.33 -8.46 3.36
C ILE A 7 5.23 -9.43 3.78
N ILE A 8 4.38 -9.84 2.85
CA ILE A 8 3.27 -10.75 3.13
C ILE A 8 3.43 -12.08 2.40
N ALA A 9 3.01 -13.16 3.06
CA ALA A 9 2.80 -14.43 2.38
C ALA A 9 1.51 -14.38 1.53
N PRO A 10 1.40 -15.18 0.45
CA PRO A 10 0.21 -15.20 -0.39
C PRO A 10 -1.11 -15.46 0.38
N GLY A 11 -1.06 -16.22 1.48
CA GLY A 11 -2.23 -16.50 2.32
C GLY A 11 -2.69 -15.35 3.21
N GLU A 12 -1.86 -14.33 3.42
CA GLU A 12 -2.17 -13.18 4.29
C GLU A 12 -2.78 -12.00 3.52
N TRP A 13 -2.83 -12.11 2.18
CA TRP A 13 -3.27 -11.02 1.30
C TRP A 13 -4.65 -10.48 1.66
N ASN A 14 -5.64 -11.36 1.77
CA ASN A 14 -7.03 -10.98 2.01
C ASN A 14 -7.18 -10.29 3.37
N GLU A 15 -6.54 -10.83 4.40
CA GLU A 15 -6.61 -10.26 5.75
C GLU A 15 -6.04 -8.84 5.81
N VAL A 16 -4.89 -8.61 5.17
CA VAL A 16 -4.26 -7.29 5.16
C VAL A 16 -5.08 -6.29 4.35
N GLN A 17 -5.65 -6.72 3.22
CA GLN A 17 -6.54 -5.88 2.42
C GLN A 17 -7.79 -5.50 3.23
N ASP A 18 -8.45 -6.46 3.88
CA ASP A 18 -9.63 -6.22 4.72
C ASP A 18 -9.34 -5.26 5.87
N GLN A 19 -8.19 -5.40 6.54
CA GLN A 19 -7.76 -4.48 7.61
C GLN A 19 -7.62 -3.05 7.08
N PHE A 20 -6.98 -2.89 5.92
CA PHE A 20 -6.79 -1.58 5.31
C PHE A 20 -8.10 -0.96 4.83
N GLU A 21 -8.97 -1.74 4.18
CA GLU A 21 -10.28 -1.29 3.71
C GLU A 21 -11.18 -0.89 4.89
N SER A 22 -11.20 -1.68 5.96
CA SER A 22 -11.91 -1.32 7.19
C SER A 22 -11.44 0.02 7.75
N LEU A 23 -10.12 0.26 7.75
CA LEU A 23 -9.54 1.52 8.20
C LEU A 23 -9.90 2.69 7.27
N PHE A 24 -9.85 2.45 5.96
CA PHE A 24 -10.21 3.44 4.93
C PHE A 24 -11.67 3.86 5.04
N VAL A 25 -12.58 2.90 5.29
CA VAL A 25 -14.01 3.15 5.53
C VAL A 25 -14.24 3.87 6.85
N LYS A 26 -13.59 3.44 7.95
CA LYS A 26 -13.70 4.10 9.28
C LYS A 26 -13.29 5.56 9.25
N LEU A 27 -12.32 5.91 8.41
CA LEU A 27 -11.84 7.28 8.23
C LEU A 27 -12.67 8.10 7.23
N GLY A 28 -13.75 7.54 6.68
CA GLY A 28 -14.65 8.23 5.77
C GLY A 28 -14.03 8.49 4.40
N CYS A 29 -13.30 7.52 3.85
CA CYS A 29 -12.61 7.65 2.57
C CYS A 29 -11.67 8.87 2.53
N PRO A 30 -10.52 8.83 3.24
CA PRO A 30 -9.58 9.95 3.36
C PRO A 30 -8.91 10.39 2.04
N GLY A 31 -9.42 9.92 0.90
CA GLY A 31 -9.10 10.36 -0.45
C GLY A 31 -7.65 10.10 -0.79
N GLN A 32 -6.95 11.16 -1.22
CA GLN A 32 -5.56 11.12 -1.67
C GLN A 32 -4.54 10.87 -0.54
N LYS A 33 -4.98 10.71 0.71
CA LYS A 33 -4.11 10.61 1.90
C LYS A 33 -3.87 9.18 2.36
N MET A 34 -4.64 8.20 1.88
CA MET A 34 -4.40 6.78 2.13
C MET A 34 -4.39 5.99 0.84
N MET A 35 -3.40 5.11 0.73
CA MET A 35 -3.27 4.20 -0.40
C MET A 35 -2.64 2.90 0.06
N LEU A 36 -3.03 1.78 -0.56
CA LEU A 36 -2.37 0.50 -0.43
C LEU A 36 -1.90 0.07 -1.81
N VAL A 37 -0.62 -0.27 -1.92
CA VAL A 37 0.00 -0.72 -3.16
C VAL A 37 0.77 -2.01 -2.94
N ALA A 38 0.82 -2.85 -3.97
CA ALA A 38 1.57 -4.10 -3.95
C ALA A 38 2.67 -4.10 -5.00
N THR A 39 3.88 -4.51 -4.64
CA THR A 39 4.93 -4.76 -5.65
C THR A 39 4.58 -6.00 -6.45
N SER A 40 4.62 -5.89 -7.77
CA SER A 40 4.47 -7.04 -8.68
C SER A 40 5.84 -7.42 -9.22
N GLY A 41 6.30 -8.64 -8.96
CA GLY A 41 7.60 -9.15 -9.42
C GLY A 41 7.81 -10.60 -8.99
N CYS A 42 8.92 -11.21 -9.41
CA CYS A 42 9.27 -12.61 -9.07
C CYS A 42 9.71 -12.83 -7.60
N GLY A 43 9.64 -11.79 -6.77
CA GLY A 43 10.04 -11.82 -5.36
C GLY A 43 8.85 -11.95 -4.40
N PRO A 44 9.10 -11.88 -3.09
CA PRO A 44 8.03 -11.86 -2.09
C PRO A 44 7.13 -10.63 -2.31
N THR A 45 5.84 -10.79 -2.08
CA THR A 45 4.86 -9.71 -2.22
C THR A 45 5.06 -8.68 -1.11
N ILE A 46 5.42 -7.46 -1.48
CA ILE A 46 5.56 -6.34 -0.55
C ILE A 46 4.33 -5.46 -0.68
N LEU A 47 3.62 -5.28 0.44
CA LEU A 47 2.57 -4.30 0.56
C LEU A 47 3.13 -3.02 1.16
N SER A 48 2.86 -1.90 0.49
CA SER A 48 3.19 -0.56 0.99
C SER A 48 1.90 0.23 1.19
N ALA A 49 1.69 0.68 2.42
CA ALA A 49 0.56 1.49 2.83
C ALA A 49 1.01 2.94 3.05
N SER A 50 0.31 3.88 2.43
CA SER A 50 0.41 5.28 2.74
C SER A 50 -0.64 5.66 3.76
N LEU A 51 -0.22 6.32 4.84
CA LEU A 51 -1.09 6.72 5.93
C LEU A 51 -0.91 8.22 6.23
N PRO A 52 -1.98 8.94 6.64
CA PRO A 52 -1.86 10.35 6.98
C PRO A 52 -1.00 10.57 8.24
N ASN A 53 -1.01 9.63 9.20
CA ASN A 53 -0.29 9.72 10.47
C ASN A 53 0.27 8.35 10.92
N THR A 54 1.17 8.36 11.91
CA THR A 54 1.77 7.16 12.52
C THR A 54 0.83 6.39 13.44
N VAL A 55 -0.21 7.03 13.98
CA VAL A 55 -1.17 6.37 14.88
C VAL A 55 -1.93 5.28 14.15
N LEU A 56 -2.26 5.49 12.87
CA LEU A 56 -2.92 4.50 12.03
C LEU A 56 -2.06 3.26 11.74
N LEU A 57 -0.74 3.36 11.92
CA LEU A 57 0.16 2.22 11.74
C LEU A 57 -0.14 1.10 12.74
N THR A 58 -0.55 1.45 13.97
CA THR A 58 -0.88 0.44 14.99
C THR A 58 -2.12 -0.39 14.64
N ALA A 59 -2.94 0.08 13.68
CA ALA A 59 -4.09 -0.66 13.18
C ALA A 59 -3.72 -1.65 12.06
N LEU A 60 -2.52 -1.54 11.48
CA LEU A 60 -2.02 -2.43 10.43
C LEU A 60 -0.95 -3.35 11.03
N ALA A 61 -1.35 -4.56 11.41
CA ALA A 61 -0.44 -5.51 12.04
C ALA A 61 0.75 -5.84 11.11
N GLY A 62 1.96 -5.90 11.67
CA GLY A 62 3.17 -6.28 10.94
C GLY A 62 3.69 -5.26 9.92
N PHE A 63 3.06 -4.09 9.79
CA PHE A 63 3.60 -3.01 8.96
C PHE A 63 4.68 -2.24 9.72
N GLU A 64 5.81 -2.02 9.06
CA GLU A 64 6.91 -1.23 9.58
C GLU A 64 6.97 0.10 8.85
N LYS A 65 7.25 1.19 9.58
CA LYS A 65 7.42 2.51 8.98
C LYS A 65 8.62 2.50 8.04
N THR A 66 8.45 3.03 6.84
CA THR A 66 9.50 3.13 5.82
C THR A 66 9.59 4.56 5.29
N GLY A 67 10.74 4.91 4.72
CA GLY A 67 10.96 6.22 4.11
C GLY A 67 10.46 6.30 2.67
N ASP A 68 10.21 7.51 2.16
CA ASP A 68 9.82 7.70 0.75
C ASP A 68 10.85 7.15 -0.26
N GLY A 69 12.15 7.11 0.12
CA GLY A 69 13.22 6.57 -0.71
C GLY A 69 13.30 5.04 -0.76
N GLU A 70 12.52 4.33 0.07
CA GLU A 70 12.45 2.86 0.09
C GLU A 70 11.21 2.31 -0.64
N LEU A 71 10.41 3.20 -1.23
CA LEU A 71 9.24 2.79 -2.00
C LEU A 71 9.66 2.12 -3.31
N PRO A 72 8.89 1.12 -3.76
CA PRO A 72 9.15 0.48 -5.04
C PRO A 72 8.95 1.48 -6.18
N ALA A 73 9.75 1.40 -7.24
CA ALA A 73 9.54 2.23 -8.43
C ALA A 73 8.25 1.85 -9.18
N GLU A 74 7.86 0.57 -9.14
CA GLU A 74 6.68 0.02 -9.78
C GLU A 74 5.82 -0.76 -8.77
N ALA A 75 4.52 -0.50 -8.78
CA ALA A 75 3.56 -1.18 -7.90
C ALA A 75 2.15 -1.21 -8.53
N SER A 76 1.32 -2.10 -8.03
CA SER A 76 -0.11 -2.16 -8.38
C SER A 76 -0.90 -1.46 -7.28
N LEU A 77 -1.69 -0.46 -7.67
CA LEU A 77 -2.64 0.19 -6.76
C LEU A 77 -3.76 -0.79 -6.40
N LEU A 78 -3.94 -1.04 -5.10
CA LEU A 78 -5.02 -1.88 -4.57
C LEU A 78 -6.18 -1.02 -4.07
N VAL A 79 -5.87 -0.11 -3.14
CA VAL A 79 -6.86 0.76 -2.50
C VAL A 79 -6.32 2.18 -2.51
N GLY A 80 -7.19 3.17 -2.73
CA GLY A 80 -6.83 4.59 -2.70
C GLY A 80 -7.08 5.29 -4.03
N HIS A 81 -6.40 6.41 -4.27
CA HIS A 81 -6.72 7.30 -5.39
C HIS A 81 -5.68 7.21 -6.51
N PRO A 82 -6.07 6.88 -7.77
CA PRO A 82 -5.14 6.74 -8.91
C PRO A 82 -4.27 7.97 -9.15
N TYR A 83 -4.85 9.16 -9.06
CA TYR A 83 -4.10 10.42 -9.21
C TYR A 83 -2.97 10.61 -8.18
N ALA A 84 -3.18 10.17 -6.93
CA ALA A 84 -2.14 10.25 -5.90
C ALA A 84 -1.07 9.16 -6.09
N PHE A 85 -1.47 8.02 -6.66
CA PHE A 85 -0.61 6.93 -7.07
C PHE A 85 0.35 7.35 -8.18
N GLU A 86 -0.16 7.84 -9.32
CA GLU A 86 0.66 8.17 -10.49
C GLU A 86 1.66 9.32 -10.24
N LYS A 87 1.42 10.16 -9.23
CA LYS A 87 2.38 11.18 -8.80
C LYS A 87 3.64 10.62 -8.13
N ARG A 88 3.57 9.40 -7.58
CA ARG A 88 4.64 8.81 -6.76
C ARG A 88 5.16 7.49 -7.30
N LEU A 89 4.29 6.69 -7.89
CA LEU A 89 4.52 5.33 -8.31
C LEU A 89 4.05 5.15 -9.75
N ARG A 90 4.56 4.12 -10.41
CA ARG A 90 4.12 3.71 -11.74
C ARG A 90 3.50 2.33 -11.67
N TYR A 91 2.49 2.09 -12.50
CA TYR A 91 1.99 0.74 -12.70
C TYR A 91 3.10 -0.11 -13.33
N PRO A 92 3.25 -1.39 -12.92
CA PRO A 92 4.20 -2.29 -13.57
C PRO A 92 3.86 -2.36 -15.05
N LYS A 93 4.88 -2.23 -15.90
CA LYS A 93 4.69 -2.45 -17.34
C LYS A 93 4.22 -3.89 -17.52
N ARG A 94 2.98 -4.09 -17.97
CA ARG A 94 2.54 -5.42 -18.41
C ARG A 94 3.54 -5.88 -19.47
N PRO A 95 4.16 -7.07 -19.37
CA PRO A 95 4.80 -7.64 -20.53
C PRO A 95 3.69 -7.80 -21.56
N SER A 96 3.80 -7.07 -22.67
CA SER A 96 2.96 -7.27 -23.84
C SER A 96 3.08 -8.75 -24.21
N MET A 97 1.99 -9.48 -24.02
CA MET A 97 1.87 -10.87 -24.46
C MET A 97 1.60 -10.89 -25.96
#